data_AF-A0A2T6ZBL6-F1
#
_entry.id   AF-A0A2T6ZBL6-F1
#
_cell.length_a   1.000
_cell.length_b   1.000
_cell.length_c   1.000
_cell.angle_alpha   90.00
_cell.angle_beta   90.00
_cell.angle_gamma   90.00
#
_symmetry.space_group_name_H-M   'P 1'
#
loop_
_entity.id
_entity.type
_entity.pdbx_description
1 polymer ?
#
loop_
_entity_poly.entity_id
_entity_poly.type
_entity_poly.pdbx_seq_one_letter_code
_entity_poly.pdbx_strand_id
1 'polypeptide(L)'
;MSFSKFLARSTTAVRTGTFRYPANRMHTSINRCLRPAISHAQQRGGLPITILRHSTSLLRSEAKSLKHSREQHAGFREQEAIHSHDQQANSFQQFEDQLNRYKEQQAQFREQEATHSREHAISFQNFEDQLNRYKEQQAQFREQEATHSREHAISFQNFEDQLNRYREQQAQSREQETLGSQKQQETLDSQKQQETLDSQEQQETLDSQKQQVTLRSQKQLARSLEQFEGKLKRNWEQQDPLLKQFQELKQQFQMRVEQKNIQNHKLLVGSSLLSPSTRFLIFQQCAALEERTKRMKLEGRYNACGALERIVDQAILEGKISPTAIITKGLRELAEGREFTNILELEVKARKLYDRQVMEAFEDLYRKSKYNVYGNDGATIIVSETSWMDNERAALVCLLKLQSSWPCPLPWKEELRESPKGDK
;
A
#
# COMPACT_ATOMS: atom_id res chain seq x y z
N MET A 1 -22.89 11.47 -31.16
CA MET A 1 -24.02 10.68 -30.65
C MET A 1 -24.10 10.90 -29.15
N SER A 2 -25.12 11.61 -28.70
CA SER A 2 -25.25 12.12 -27.33
C SER A 2 -26.35 11.36 -26.62
N PHE A 3 -26.06 10.72 -25.48
CA PHE A 3 -27.08 10.20 -24.58
C PHE A 3 -26.92 10.82 -23.20
N SER A 4 -27.73 11.86 -22.97
CA SER A 4 -28.10 12.34 -21.65
C SER A 4 -29.20 11.43 -21.10
N LYS A 5 -29.00 10.87 -19.90
CA LYS A 5 -30.09 10.27 -19.11
C LYS A 5 -30.02 10.81 -17.69
N PHE A 6 -31.06 11.56 -17.36
CA PHE A 6 -31.39 12.09 -16.04
C PHE A 6 -31.58 10.95 -15.03
N LEU A 7 -30.97 11.10 -13.84
CA LEU A 7 -31.25 10.28 -12.66
C LEU A 7 -32.37 10.94 -11.86
N ALA A 8 -33.58 10.36 -11.87
CA ALA A 8 -34.69 10.80 -11.03
C ALA A 8 -34.48 10.27 -9.59
N ARG A 9 -34.30 11.20 -8.64
CA ARG A 9 -34.31 10.90 -7.20
C ARG A 9 -35.75 10.61 -6.76
N SER A 10 -36.00 9.41 -6.25
CA SER A 10 -37.21 9.10 -5.50
C SER A 10 -36.95 9.32 -4.01
N THR A 11 -37.45 10.43 -3.47
CA THR A 11 -37.53 10.67 -2.02
C THR A 11 -38.89 10.24 -1.52
N THR A 12 -38.98 9.08 -0.88
CA THR A 12 -40.20 8.63 -0.20
C THR A 12 -40.22 9.23 1.21
N ALA A 13 -41.01 10.29 1.40
CA ALA A 13 -41.28 10.85 2.72
C ALA A 13 -42.32 9.98 3.44
N VAL A 14 -41.91 9.27 4.48
CA VAL A 14 -42.81 8.54 5.39
C VAL A 14 -43.56 9.57 6.23
N ARG A 15 -44.84 9.81 5.89
CA ARG A 15 -45.74 10.70 6.62
C ARG A 15 -46.44 9.90 7.72
N THR A 16 -45.96 10.01 8.95
CA THR A 16 -46.63 9.45 10.14
C THR A 16 -47.89 10.26 10.44
N GLY A 17 -49.01 9.89 9.80
CA GLY A 17 -50.33 10.42 10.12
C GLY A 17 -50.89 9.72 11.36
N THR A 18 -51.05 10.46 12.45
CA THR A 18 -51.81 10.02 13.63
C THR A 18 -53.26 9.71 13.25
N PHE A 19 -53.62 8.43 13.26
CA PHE A 19 -54.98 7.93 13.08
C PHE A 19 -55.85 8.39 14.26
N ARG A 20 -56.82 9.28 14.00
CA ARG A 20 -57.90 9.57 14.97
C ARG A 20 -59.01 8.53 14.79
N TYR A 21 -59.29 7.79 15.86
CA TYR A 21 -60.36 6.81 15.92
C TYR A 21 -61.74 7.44 15.61
N PRO A 22 -62.56 6.86 14.72
CA PRO A 22 -63.86 7.42 14.30
C PRO A 22 -65.01 7.18 15.30
N ALA A 23 -64.78 6.50 16.42
CA ALA A 23 -65.84 6.12 17.37
C ALA A 23 -66.58 7.31 18.01
N ASN A 24 -65.94 8.48 18.14
CA ASN A 24 -66.56 9.65 18.76
C ASN A 24 -67.56 10.41 17.87
N ARG A 25 -67.64 10.11 16.57
CA ARG A 25 -68.53 10.88 15.66
C ARG A 25 -69.95 10.33 15.56
N MET A 26 -70.19 9.07 15.95
CA MET A 26 -71.56 8.50 15.93
C MET A 26 -72.39 8.86 17.16
N HIS A 27 -71.77 9.00 18.35
CA HIS A 27 -72.49 9.39 19.57
C HIS A 27 -73.11 10.79 19.50
N THR A 28 -72.55 11.70 18.71
CA THR A 28 -73.08 13.07 18.56
C THR A 28 -74.30 13.16 17.64
N SER A 29 -74.44 12.25 16.67
CA SER A 29 -75.55 12.27 15.71
C SER A 29 -76.82 11.67 16.30
N ILE A 30 -76.70 10.57 17.05
CA ILE A 30 -77.83 9.91 17.71
C ILE A 30 -78.44 10.80 18.79
N ASN A 31 -77.60 11.50 19.58
CA ASN A 31 -78.08 12.46 20.58
C ASN A 31 -78.77 13.69 19.98
N ARG A 32 -78.43 14.10 18.74
CA ARG A 32 -79.11 15.21 18.06
C ARG A 32 -80.47 14.83 17.49
N CYS A 33 -80.69 13.58 17.10
CA CYS A 33 -81.98 13.13 16.57
C CYS A 33 -82.98 12.70 17.66
N LEU A 34 -82.50 12.24 18.83
CA LEU A 34 -83.39 11.81 19.93
C LEU A 34 -83.99 12.98 20.72
N ARG A 35 -83.29 14.12 20.81
CA ARG A 35 -83.77 15.27 21.60
C ARG A 35 -85.06 15.93 21.07
N PRO A 36 -85.26 16.11 19.76
CA PRO A 36 -86.50 16.68 19.22
C PRO A 36 -87.69 15.69 19.21
N ALA A 37 -87.42 14.38 19.16
CA ALA A 37 -88.47 13.37 19.07
C ALA A 37 -89.22 13.16 20.40
N ILE A 38 -88.52 13.31 21.53
CA ILE A 38 -89.11 13.20 22.87
C ILE A 38 -90.01 14.41 23.17
N SER A 39 -89.66 15.60 22.67
CA SER A 39 -90.45 16.82 22.86
C SER A 39 -91.72 16.87 21.98
N HIS A 40 -91.73 16.26 20.79
CA HIS A 40 -92.94 16.21 19.96
C HIS A 40 -93.96 15.13 20.39
N ALA A 41 -93.52 14.04 21.01
CA ALA A 41 -94.42 12.97 21.49
C ALA A 41 -95.28 13.38 22.69
N GLN A 42 -94.89 14.41 23.46
CA GLN A 42 -95.66 14.91 24.60
C GLN A 42 -96.83 15.85 24.21
N GLN A 43 -96.92 16.29 22.95
CA GLN A 43 -97.98 17.23 22.51
C GLN A 43 -99.13 16.60 21.69
N ARG A 44 -99.06 15.31 21.34
CA ARG A 44 -100.19 14.60 20.72
C ARG A 44 -100.46 13.34 21.51
N GLY A 45 -101.60 13.31 22.21
CA GLY A 45 -102.12 12.16 22.97
C GLY A 45 -102.49 10.96 22.06
N GLY A 46 -101.50 10.41 21.36
CA GLY A 46 -101.61 9.16 20.63
C GLY A 46 -101.31 7.98 21.56
N LEU A 47 -102.16 6.96 21.52
CA LEU A 47 -102.07 5.77 22.36
C LEU A 47 -100.69 5.07 22.28
N PRO A 48 -100.12 4.58 23.40
CA PRO A 48 -98.73 4.06 23.48
C PRO A 48 -98.39 2.83 22.63
N ILE A 49 -99.36 2.19 21.99
CA ILE A 49 -99.21 0.84 21.42
C ILE A 49 -98.56 0.85 20.03
N THR A 50 -98.68 1.92 19.24
CA THR A 50 -98.06 2.03 17.92
C THR A 50 -96.58 2.43 17.97
N ILE A 51 -96.15 3.19 18.98
CA ILE A 51 -94.74 3.61 19.16
C ILE A 51 -93.84 2.40 19.48
N LEU A 52 -94.35 1.41 20.22
CA LEU A 52 -93.60 0.21 20.59
C LEU A 52 -93.30 -0.71 19.38
N ARG A 53 -94.21 -0.78 18.39
CA ARG A 53 -94.00 -1.56 17.16
C ARG A 53 -92.99 -0.93 16.20
N HIS A 54 -92.94 0.39 16.12
CA HIS A 54 -91.92 1.07 15.30
C HIS A 54 -90.52 0.98 15.93
N SER A 55 -90.43 0.97 17.27
CA SER A 55 -89.17 0.76 18.01
C SER A 55 -88.55 -0.62 17.74
N THR A 56 -89.36 -1.68 17.75
CA THR A 56 -88.83 -3.05 17.51
C THR A 56 -88.39 -3.27 16.06
N SER A 57 -89.06 -2.66 15.08
CA SER A 57 -88.64 -2.69 13.68
C SER A 57 -87.32 -1.94 13.47
N LEU A 58 -87.16 -0.78 14.11
CA LEU A 58 -85.94 0.03 14.06
C LEU A 58 -84.75 -0.69 14.71
N LEU A 59 -84.93 -1.27 15.90
CA LEU A 59 -83.88 -2.05 16.56
C LEU A 59 -83.47 -3.27 15.73
N ARG A 60 -84.41 -3.89 15.00
CA ARG A 60 -84.12 -5.01 14.10
C ARG A 60 -83.36 -4.57 12.83
N SER A 61 -83.67 -3.40 12.27
CA SER A 61 -82.92 -2.88 11.12
C SER A 61 -81.51 -2.41 11.53
N GLU A 62 -81.38 -1.80 12.71
CA GLU A 62 -80.07 -1.44 13.29
C GLU A 62 -79.23 -2.68 13.59
N ALA A 63 -79.80 -3.72 14.19
CA ALA A 63 -79.09 -4.98 14.45
C ALA A 63 -78.60 -5.65 13.16
N LYS A 64 -79.42 -5.63 12.09
CA LYS A 64 -79.02 -6.14 10.76
C LYS A 64 -77.92 -5.29 10.13
N SER A 65 -78.01 -3.96 10.21
CA SER A 65 -77.00 -3.05 9.70
C SER A 65 -75.66 -3.22 10.44
N LEU A 66 -75.70 -3.36 11.76
CA LEU A 66 -74.51 -3.54 12.59
C LEU A 66 -73.88 -4.92 12.38
N LYS A 67 -74.69 -5.97 12.19
CA LYS A 67 -74.21 -7.30 11.78
C LYS A 67 -73.51 -7.24 10.43
N HIS A 68 -74.12 -6.61 9.43
CA HIS A 68 -73.53 -6.46 8.09
C HIS A 68 -72.24 -5.64 8.11
N SER A 69 -72.18 -4.56 8.89
CA SER A 69 -70.97 -3.76 9.09
C SER A 69 -69.85 -4.57 9.77
N ARG A 70 -70.17 -5.42 10.75
CA ARG A 70 -69.18 -6.32 11.38
C ARG A 70 -68.66 -7.37 10.41
N GLU A 71 -69.52 -7.94 9.57
CA GLU A 71 -69.13 -8.91 8.53
C GLU A 71 -68.22 -8.26 7.47
N GLN A 72 -68.54 -7.05 7.02
CA GLN A 72 -67.66 -6.29 6.11
C GLN A 72 -66.30 -5.97 6.76
N HIS A 73 -66.28 -5.54 8.02
CA HIS A 73 -65.03 -5.28 8.74
C HIS A 73 -64.20 -6.55 9.01
N ALA A 74 -64.82 -7.71 9.13
CA ALA A 74 -64.11 -8.99 9.23
C ALA A 74 -63.42 -9.32 7.90
N GLY A 75 -64.14 -9.18 6.77
CA GLY A 75 -63.57 -9.40 5.44
C GLY A 75 -62.41 -8.45 5.09
N PHE A 76 -62.50 -7.17 5.46
CA PHE A 76 -61.40 -6.22 5.26
C PHE A 76 -60.15 -6.59 6.08
N ARG A 77 -60.32 -7.02 7.34
CA ARG A 77 -59.18 -7.44 8.18
C ARG A 77 -58.50 -8.69 7.65
N GLU A 78 -59.26 -9.63 7.11
CA GLU A 78 -58.72 -10.84 6.50
C GLU A 78 -57.92 -10.52 5.22
N GLN A 79 -58.44 -9.63 4.36
CA GLN A 79 -57.72 -9.16 3.17
C GLN A 79 -56.46 -8.37 3.50
N GLU A 80 -56.49 -7.50 4.52
CA GLU A 80 -55.29 -6.80 5.01
C GLU A 80 -54.25 -7.77 5.57
N ALA A 81 -54.67 -8.82 6.29
CA ALA A 81 -53.76 -9.83 6.82
C ALA A 81 -53.08 -10.63 5.69
N ILE A 82 -53.83 -11.02 4.66
CA ILE A 82 -53.29 -11.70 3.47
C ILE A 82 -52.31 -10.78 2.74
N HIS A 83 -52.70 -9.53 2.47
CA HIS A 83 -51.81 -8.57 1.79
C HIS A 83 -50.54 -8.28 2.61
N SER A 84 -50.65 -8.19 3.93
CA SER A 84 -49.49 -8.01 4.82
C SER A 84 -48.57 -9.23 4.79
N HIS A 85 -49.13 -10.44 4.79
CA HIS A 85 -48.36 -11.68 4.70
C HIS A 85 -47.63 -11.80 3.36
N ASP A 86 -48.28 -11.47 2.25
CA ASP A 86 -47.66 -11.49 0.92
C ASP A 86 -46.54 -10.44 0.80
N GLN A 87 -46.73 -9.24 1.36
CA GLN A 87 -45.66 -8.23 1.43
C GLN A 87 -44.47 -8.70 2.27
N GLN A 88 -44.73 -9.38 3.37
CA GLN A 88 -43.68 -9.93 4.23
C GLN A 88 -42.93 -11.06 3.52
N ALA A 89 -43.64 -11.98 2.86
CA ALA A 89 -43.04 -13.06 2.06
C ALA A 89 -42.16 -12.51 0.93
N ASN A 90 -42.63 -11.50 0.20
CA ASN A 90 -41.84 -10.84 -0.85
C ASN A 90 -40.58 -10.15 -0.28
N SER A 91 -40.69 -9.54 0.90
CA SER A 91 -39.55 -8.90 1.57
C SER A 91 -38.49 -9.93 2.01
N PHE A 92 -38.93 -11.09 2.53
CA PHE A 92 -38.03 -12.19 2.87
C PHE A 92 -37.36 -12.78 1.64
N GLN A 93 -38.10 -13.01 0.55
CA GLN A 93 -37.52 -13.52 -0.69
C GLN A 93 -36.45 -12.55 -1.25
N GLN A 94 -36.73 -11.25 -1.24
CA GLN A 94 -35.77 -10.24 -1.68
C GLN A 94 -34.50 -10.24 -0.82
N PHE A 95 -34.63 -10.47 0.49
CA PHE A 95 -33.49 -10.58 1.39
C PHE A 95 -32.66 -11.84 1.12
N GLU A 96 -33.30 -12.99 0.90
CA GLU A 96 -32.60 -14.23 0.51
C GLU A 96 -31.84 -14.07 -0.82
N ASP A 97 -32.45 -13.42 -1.82
CA ASP A 97 -31.80 -13.13 -3.10
C ASP A 97 -30.61 -12.18 -2.95
N GLN A 98 -30.67 -11.21 -2.02
CA GLN A 98 -29.53 -10.36 -1.67
C GLN A 98 -28.41 -11.15 -0.99
N LEU A 99 -28.76 -12.03 -0.05
CA LEU A 99 -27.80 -12.87 0.66
C LEU A 99 -27.06 -13.81 -0.31
N ASN A 100 -27.78 -14.40 -1.26
CA ASN A 100 -27.19 -15.29 -2.26
C ASN A 100 -26.25 -14.53 -3.20
N ARG A 101 -26.62 -13.33 -3.66
CA ARG A 101 -25.72 -12.46 -4.45
C ARG A 101 -24.45 -12.10 -3.69
N TYR A 102 -24.56 -11.82 -2.39
CA TYR A 102 -23.39 -11.52 -1.56
C TYR A 102 -22.46 -12.75 -1.43
N LYS A 103 -23.01 -13.94 -1.22
CA LYS A 103 -22.22 -15.19 -1.18
C LYS A 103 -21.49 -15.44 -2.50
N GLU A 104 -22.14 -15.19 -3.63
CA GLU A 104 -21.55 -15.33 -4.96
C GLU A 104 -20.41 -14.33 -5.19
N GLN A 105 -20.62 -13.05 -4.80
CA GLN A 105 -19.56 -12.03 -4.84
C GLN A 105 -18.38 -12.40 -3.95
N GLN A 106 -18.63 -12.94 -2.75
CA GLN A 106 -17.58 -13.39 -1.85
C GLN A 106 -16.79 -14.57 -2.44
N ALA A 107 -17.46 -15.51 -3.13
CA ALA A 107 -16.80 -16.61 -3.82
C ALA A 107 -15.90 -16.10 -4.97
N GLN A 108 -16.41 -15.16 -5.78
CA GLN A 108 -15.63 -14.53 -6.86
C GLN A 108 -14.41 -13.77 -6.32
N PHE A 109 -14.56 -13.06 -5.20
CA PHE A 109 -13.43 -12.37 -4.56
C PHE A 109 -12.35 -13.34 -4.08
N ARG A 110 -12.74 -14.46 -3.46
CA ARG A 110 -11.81 -15.52 -3.03
C ARG A 110 -11.10 -16.17 -4.23
N GLU A 111 -11.81 -16.35 -5.35
CA GLU A 111 -11.21 -16.87 -6.58
C GLU A 111 -10.18 -15.88 -7.16
N GLN A 112 -10.50 -14.58 -7.20
CA GLN A 112 -9.55 -13.53 -7.63
C GLN A 112 -8.32 -13.43 -6.71
N GLU A 113 -8.52 -13.57 -5.40
CA GLU A 113 -7.42 -13.60 -4.43
C GLU A 113 -6.54 -14.83 -4.64
N ALA A 114 -7.14 -15.99 -4.91
CA ALA A 114 -6.41 -17.22 -5.23
C ALA A 114 -5.63 -17.08 -6.56
N THR A 115 -6.21 -16.46 -7.59
CA THR A 115 -5.49 -16.21 -8.85
C THR A 115 -4.34 -15.24 -8.65
N HIS A 116 -4.54 -14.16 -7.89
CA HIS A 116 -3.49 -13.19 -7.63
C HIS A 116 -2.37 -13.77 -6.76
N SER A 117 -2.72 -14.59 -5.76
CA SER A 117 -1.75 -15.33 -4.96
C SER A 117 -0.96 -16.32 -5.82
N ARG A 118 -1.58 -16.95 -6.82
CA ARG A 118 -0.91 -17.85 -7.77
C ARG A 118 0.03 -17.08 -8.70
N GLU A 119 -0.37 -15.91 -9.19
CA GLU A 119 0.51 -15.01 -9.96
C GLU A 119 1.72 -14.56 -9.14
N HIS A 120 1.51 -14.19 -7.88
CA HIS A 120 2.59 -13.87 -6.95
C HIS A 120 3.55 -15.04 -6.73
N ALA A 121 3.02 -16.26 -6.55
CA ALA A 121 3.84 -17.46 -6.42
C ALA A 121 4.67 -17.74 -7.70
N ILE A 122 4.07 -17.58 -8.88
CA ILE A 122 4.78 -17.70 -10.17
C ILE A 122 5.88 -16.63 -10.31
N SER A 123 5.58 -15.38 -9.91
CA SER A 123 6.56 -14.29 -9.94
C SER A 123 7.74 -14.57 -8.99
N PHE A 124 7.46 -15.09 -7.80
CA PHE A 124 8.48 -15.48 -6.82
C PHE A 124 9.35 -16.64 -7.34
N GLN A 125 8.74 -17.67 -7.93
CA GLN A 125 9.46 -18.78 -8.56
C GLN A 125 10.38 -18.29 -9.69
N ASN A 126 9.87 -17.41 -10.57
CA ASN A 126 10.67 -16.80 -11.63
C ASN A 126 11.88 -16.01 -11.09
N PHE A 127 11.71 -15.33 -9.95
CA PHE A 127 12.80 -14.62 -9.28
C PHE A 127 13.84 -15.59 -8.70
N GLU A 128 13.42 -16.68 -8.06
CA GLU A 128 14.33 -17.74 -7.60
C GLU A 128 15.12 -18.37 -8.76
N ASP A 129 14.45 -18.65 -9.87
CA ASP A 129 15.09 -19.20 -11.07
C ASP A 129 16.10 -18.21 -11.70
N GLN A 130 15.80 -16.90 -11.69
CA GLN A 130 16.76 -15.88 -12.09
C GLN A 130 17.97 -15.83 -11.14
N LEU A 131 17.74 -15.90 -9.83
CA LEU A 131 18.81 -15.90 -8.83
C LEU A 131 19.72 -17.12 -8.99
N ASN A 132 19.16 -18.29 -9.27
CA ASN A 132 19.92 -19.51 -9.51
C ASN A 132 20.75 -19.42 -10.80
N ARG A 133 20.18 -18.91 -11.90
CA ARG A 133 20.94 -18.62 -13.13
C ARG A 133 22.09 -17.66 -12.91
N TYR A 134 21.90 -16.63 -12.10
CA TYR A 134 22.97 -15.69 -11.76
C TYR A 134 24.10 -16.36 -10.95
N LYS A 135 23.76 -17.20 -9.96
CA LYS A 135 24.75 -17.98 -9.21
C LYS A 135 25.54 -18.93 -10.12
N GLU A 136 24.88 -19.56 -11.07
CA GLU A 136 25.51 -20.46 -12.04
C GLU A 136 26.45 -19.70 -12.99
N GLN A 137 26.04 -18.53 -13.50
CA GLN A 137 26.91 -17.64 -14.26
C GLN A 137 28.13 -17.19 -13.45
N GLN A 138 27.94 -16.86 -12.17
CA GLN A 138 29.05 -16.50 -11.28
C GLN A 138 30.01 -17.68 -11.05
N ALA A 139 29.49 -18.89 -10.92
CA ALA A 139 30.31 -20.10 -10.81
C ALA A 139 31.11 -20.36 -12.09
N GLN A 140 30.48 -20.25 -13.27
CA GLN A 140 31.15 -20.37 -14.57
C GLN A 140 32.26 -19.32 -14.74
N PHE A 141 32.01 -18.07 -14.34
CA PHE A 141 33.03 -17.02 -14.38
C PHE A 141 34.24 -17.35 -13.49
N ARG A 142 34.00 -17.84 -12.26
CA ARG A 142 35.07 -18.29 -11.36
C ARG A 142 35.84 -19.48 -11.93
N GLU A 143 35.16 -20.40 -12.60
CA GLU A 143 35.80 -21.53 -13.25
C GLU A 143 36.68 -21.08 -14.43
N GLN A 144 36.20 -20.15 -15.27
CA GLN A 144 37.00 -19.54 -16.34
C GLN A 144 38.22 -18.78 -15.81
N GLU A 145 38.06 -18.06 -14.69
CA GLU A 145 39.18 -17.39 -14.03
C GLU A 145 40.20 -18.41 -13.51
N ALA A 146 39.74 -19.52 -12.92
CA ALA A 146 40.61 -20.59 -12.44
C ALA A 146 41.32 -21.32 -13.59
N THR A 147 40.66 -21.58 -14.73
CA THR A 147 41.29 -22.18 -15.90
C THR A 147 42.32 -21.24 -16.52
N HIS A 148 41.99 -19.96 -16.67
CA HIS A 148 42.93 -18.96 -17.19
C HIS A 148 44.14 -18.79 -16.27
N SER A 149 43.92 -18.75 -14.95
CA SER A 149 44.99 -18.72 -13.95
C SER A 149 45.88 -19.97 -14.05
N ARG A 150 45.29 -21.15 -14.25
CA ARG A 150 46.04 -22.41 -14.44
C ARG A 150 46.85 -22.42 -15.74
N GLU A 151 46.29 -21.95 -16.85
CA GLU A 151 47.01 -21.79 -18.11
C GLU A 151 48.19 -20.82 -17.97
N HIS A 152 47.97 -19.71 -17.25
CA HIS A 152 49.04 -18.77 -16.91
C HIS A 152 50.15 -19.44 -16.10
N ALA A 153 49.80 -20.24 -15.07
CA ALA A 153 50.77 -20.96 -14.26
C ALA A 153 51.58 -21.97 -15.10
N ILE A 154 50.93 -22.70 -16.02
CA ILE A 154 51.60 -23.64 -16.93
C ILE A 154 52.55 -22.90 -17.89
N SER A 155 52.10 -21.78 -18.45
CA SER A 155 52.94 -20.93 -19.33
C SER A 155 54.17 -20.41 -18.57
N PHE A 156 53.98 -19.98 -17.33
CA PHE A 156 55.06 -19.52 -16.46
C PHE A 156 56.06 -20.65 -16.16
N GLN A 157 55.58 -21.84 -15.83
CA GLN A 157 56.43 -23.01 -15.59
C GLN A 157 57.23 -23.39 -16.85
N ASN A 158 56.59 -23.46 -18.01
CA ASN A 158 57.27 -23.74 -19.28
C ASN A 158 58.36 -22.71 -19.61
N PHE A 159 58.09 -21.44 -19.31
CA PHE A 159 59.07 -20.37 -19.47
C PHE A 159 60.26 -20.53 -18.52
N GLU A 160 60.00 -20.87 -17.25
CA GLU A 160 61.03 -21.15 -16.26
C GLU A 160 61.90 -22.36 -16.68
N ASP A 161 61.29 -23.42 -17.20
CA ASP A 161 61.99 -24.58 -17.73
C ASP A 161 62.82 -24.24 -18.98
N GLN A 162 62.34 -23.34 -19.85
CA GLN A 162 63.12 -22.83 -20.98
C GLN A 162 64.34 -22.01 -20.50
N LEU A 163 64.16 -21.15 -19.49
CA LEU A 163 65.26 -20.39 -18.90
C LEU A 163 66.31 -21.31 -18.28
N ASN A 164 65.90 -22.36 -17.58
CA ASN A 164 66.81 -23.32 -16.99
C ASN A 164 67.60 -24.08 -18.07
N ARG A 165 66.94 -24.57 -19.13
CA ARG A 165 67.63 -25.19 -20.28
C ARG A 165 68.63 -24.25 -20.94
N TYR A 166 68.29 -22.97 -21.08
CA TYR A 166 69.21 -21.98 -21.65
C TYR A 166 70.43 -21.75 -20.74
N ARG A 167 70.25 -21.70 -19.41
CA ARG A 167 71.37 -21.60 -18.45
C ARG A 167 72.27 -22.83 -18.53
N GLU A 168 71.70 -24.04 -18.63
CA GLU A 168 72.46 -25.28 -18.79
C GLU A 168 73.26 -25.29 -20.10
N GLN A 169 72.66 -24.87 -21.21
CA GLN A 169 73.37 -24.74 -22.50
C GLN A 169 74.53 -23.75 -22.40
N GLN A 170 74.35 -22.60 -21.76
CA GLN A 170 75.46 -21.67 -21.52
C GLN A 170 76.56 -22.28 -20.64
N ALA A 171 76.20 -23.01 -19.60
CA ALA A 171 77.17 -23.69 -18.74
C ALA A 171 77.98 -24.73 -19.54
N GLN A 172 77.32 -25.54 -20.36
CA GLN A 172 77.98 -26.53 -21.23
C GLN A 172 78.89 -25.88 -22.28
N SER A 173 78.48 -24.77 -22.91
CA SER A 173 79.34 -24.04 -23.84
C SER A 173 80.60 -23.50 -23.16
N ARG A 174 80.48 -22.96 -21.93
CA ARG A 174 81.64 -22.51 -21.14
C ARG A 174 82.58 -23.66 -20.78
N GLU A 175 82.04 -24.82 -20.42
CA GLU A 175 82.84 -26.01 -20.14
C GLU A 175 83.60 -26.50 -21.38
N GLN A 176 82.96 -26.55 -22.54
CA GLN A 176 83.61 -26.91 -23.81
C GLN A 176 84.69 -25.91 -24.23
N GLU A 177 84.48 -24.60 -23.99
CA GLU A 177 85.51 -23.59 -24.17
C GLU A 177 86.72 -23.84 -23.25
N THR A 178 86.51 -24.10 -21.96
CA THR A 178 87.61 -24.37 -21.03
C THR A 178 88.40 -25.64 -21.38
N LEU A 179 87.73 -26.70 -21.83
CA LEU A 179 88.37 -27.95 -22.31
C LEU A 179 89.12 -27.75 -23.63
N GLY A 180 88.57 -26.94 -24.55
CA GLY A 180 89.24 -26.55 -25.80
C GLY A 180 90.50 -25.73 -25.56
N SER A 181 90.45 -24.76 -24.64
CA SER A 181 91.62 -23.96 -24.23
C SER A 181 92.68 -24.81 -23.51
N GLN A 182 92.31 -25.79 -22.69
CA GLN A 182 93.30 -26.70 -22.08
C GLN A 182 94.00 -27.60 -23.10
N LYS A 183 93.28 -28.08 -24.14
CA LYS A 183 93.87 -28.90 -25.20
C LYS A 183 94.75 -28.11 -26.18
N GLN A 184 94.47 -26.81 -26.37
CA GLN A 184 95.33 -25.91 -27.16
C GLN A 184 96.55 -25.40 -26.38
N GLN A 185 96.50 -25.38 -25.04
CA GLN A 185 97.67 -25.07 -24.21
C GLN A 185 98.73 -26.21 -24.22
N GLU A 186 98.35 -27.44 -24.58
CA GLU A 186 99.25 -28.60 -24.64
C GLU A 186 99.78 -28.89 -26.07
N THR A 187 99.36 -28.11 -27.07
CA THR A 187 99.87 -28.24 -28.45
C THR A 187 99.80 -26.91 -29.19
N LEU A 188 100.61 -25.93 -28.81
CA LEU A 188 101.28 -25.00 -29.74
C LEU A 188 102.20 -24.07 -28.95
N ASP A 189 103.39 -24.57 -28.65
CA ASP A 189 104.56 -23.71 -28.78
C ASP A 189 104.70 -23.37 -30.27
N SER A 190 104.80 -22.06 -30.55
CA SER A 190 105.08 -21.43 -31.86
C SER A 190 103.88 -21.04 -32.74
N GLN A 191 103.85 -19.73 -33.02
CA GLN A 191 103.17 -19.05 -34.14
C GLN A 191 101.63 -19.02 -34.16
N LYS A 192 101.06 -17.95 -33.58
CA LYS A 192 100.33 -16.90 -34.32
C LYS A 192 99.70 -15.90 -33.33
N GLN A 193 100.36 -14.75 -33.17
CA GLN A 193 99.74 -13.53 -32.66
C GLN A 193 99.43 -12.67 -33.88
N GLN A 194 98.19 -12.69 -34.41
CA GLN A 194 97.57 -11.55 -35.12
C GLN A 194 96.10 -11.82 -35.53
N GLU A 195 95.68 -13.06 -35.77
CA GLU A 195 94.29 -13.38 -36.25
C GLU A 195 93.27 -13.61 -35.13
N THR A 196 93.69 -13.67 -33.85
CA THR A 196 92.82 -14.01 -32.72
C THR A 196 92.05 -12.81 -32.16
N LEU A 197 92.50 -11.58 -32.42
CA LEU A 197 91.86 -10.35 -31.91
C LEU A 197 90.56 -10.02 -32.67
N ASP A 198 90.53 -10.13 -33.99
CA ASP A 198 89.35 -9.75 -34.79
C ASP A 198 88.16 -10.72 -34.63
N SER A 199 88.42 -12.02 -34.39
CA SER A 199 87.34 -12.99 -34.14
C SER A 199 86.74 -12.84 -32.74
N GLN A 200 87.55 -12.44 -31.74
CA GLN A 200 87.10 -12.27 -30.36
C GLN A 200 86.23 -11.01 -30.21
N GLU A 201 86.58 -9.93 -30.94
CA GLU A 201 85.81 -8.69 -30.94
C GLU A 201 84.45 -8.84 -31.66
N GLN A 202 84.37 -9.66 -32.71
CA GLN A 202 83.10 -10.01 -33.38
C GLN A 202 82.17 -10.88 -32.52
N GLN A 203 82.74 -11.78 -31.70
CA GLN A 203 81.97 -12.61 -30.79
C GLN A 203 81.40 -11.80 -29.61
N GLU A 204 82.19 -10.90 -29.01
CA GLU A 204 81.73 -10.00 -27.94
C GLU A 204 80.61 -9.06 -28.41
N THR A 205 80.67 -8.57 -29.66
CA THR A 205 79.60 -7.74 -30.23
C THR A 205 78.30 -8.52 -30.47
N LEU A 206 78.37 -9.79 -30.88
CA LEU A 206 77.19 -10.63 -31.09
C LEU A 206 76.49 -11.00 -29.77
N ASP A 207 77.26 -11.34 -28.74
CA ASP A 207 76.72 -11.67 -27.41
C ASP A 207 76.14 -10.45 -26.71
N SER A 208 76.75 -9.28 -26.89
CA SER A 208 76.22 -8.00 -26.42
C SER A 208 74.89 -7.65 -27.10
N GLN A 209 74.76 -7.88 -28.42
CA GLN A 209 73.49 -7.70 -29.13
C GLN A 209 72.40 -8.67 -28.67
N LYS A 210 72.73 -9.96 -28.48
CA LYS A 210 71.76 -10.96 -27.97
C LYS A 210 71.26 -10.59 -26.57
N GLN A 211 72.16 -10.20 -25.66
CA GLN A 211 71.77 -9.74 -24.32
C GLN A 211 70.86 -8.51 -24.40
N GLN A 212 71.13 -7.57 -25.30
CA GLN A 212 70.33 -6.36 -25.47
C GLN A 212 68.92 -6.67 -25.98
N VAL A 213 68.77 -7.63 -26.90
CA VAL A 213 67.45 -8.07 -27.41
C VAL A 213 66.65 -8.76 -26.31
N THR A 214 67.27 -9.66 -25.54
CA THR A 214 66.60 -10.34 -24.41
C THR A 214 66.14 -9.35 -23.33
N LEU A 215 66.98 -8.35 -23.01
CA LEU A 215 66.65 -7.32 -22.04
C LEU A 215 65.47 -6.44 -22.51
N ARG A 216 65.40 -6.12 -23.82
CA ARG A 216 64.28 -5.37 -24.40
C ARG A 216 62.97 -6.16 -24.31
N SER A 217 62.97 -7.44 -24.69
CA SER A 217 61.78 -8.30 -24.59
C SER A 217 61.30 -8.45 -23.14
N GLN A 218 62.20 -8.64 -22.17
CA GLN A 218 61.83 -8.71 -20.75
C GLN A 218 61.20 -7.40 -20.25
N LYS A 219 61.77 -6.24 -20.60
CA LYS A 219 61.19 -4.93 -20.25
C LYS A 219 59.80 -4.73 -20.84
N GLN A 220 59.56 -5.24 -22.05
CA GLN A 220 58.26 -5.13 -22.71
C GLN A 220 57.21 -5.99 -22.01
N LEU A 221 57.56 -7.22 -21.61
CA LEU A 221 56.72 -8.11 -20.82
C LEU A 221 56.37 -7.52 -19.45
N ALA A 222 57.36 -6.99 -18.73
CA ALA A 222 57.15 -6.37 -17.42
C ALA A 222 56.14 -5.21 -17.50
N ARG A 223 56.26 -4.35 -18.51
CA ARG A 223 55.30 -3.26 -18.76
C ARG A 223 53.89 -3.76 -19.07
N SER A 224 53.77 -4.84 -19.83
CA SER A 224 52.47 -5.43 -20.18
C SER A 224 51.78 -6.00 -18.94
N LEU A 225 52.54 -6.68 -18.06
CA LEU A 225 52.05 -7.20 -16.78
C LEU A 225 51.59 -6.07 -15.84
N GLU A 226 52.39 -5.02 -15.64
CA GLU A 226 52.01 -3.86 -14.82
C GLU A 226 50.71 -3.21 -15.35
N GLN A 227 50.57 -3.09 -16.67
CA GLN A 227 49.40 -2.48 -17.28
C GLN A 227 48.14 -3.33 -17.09
N PHE A 228 48.28 -4.66 -17.11
CA PHE A 228 47.20 -5.60 -16.87
C PHE A 228 46.79 -5.62 -15.39
N GLU A 229 47.75 -5.71 -14.46
CA GLU A 229 47.49 -5.61 -13.01
C GLU A 229 46.78 -4.29 -12.66
N GLY A 230 47.21 -3.18 -13.26
CA GLY A 230 46.56 -1.88 -13.09
C GLY A 230 45.14 -1.82 -13.65
N LYS A 231 44.77 -2.64 -14.63
CA LYS A 231 43.38 -2.76 -15.13
C LYS A 231 42.54 -3.61 -14.19
N LEU A 232 43.07 -4.74 -13.72
CA LEU A 232 42.39 -5.61 -12.75
C LEU A 232 42.09 -4.86 -11.44
N LYS A 233 43.07 -4.12 -10.92
CA LYS A 233 42.92 -3.33 -9.69
C LYS A 233 41.80 -2.29 -9.81
N ARG A 234 41.76 -1.55 -10.93
CA ARG A 234 40.69 -0.57 -11.18
C ARG A 234 39.30 -1.19 -11.31
N ASN A 235 39.20 -2.39 -11.88
CA ASN A 235 37.92 -3.12 -11.98
C ASN A 235 37.44 -3.56 -10.59
N TRP A 236 38.35 -4.11 -9.77
CA TRP A 236 38.05 -4.47 -8.38
C TRP A 236 37.64 -3.25 -7.53
N GLU A 237 38.34 -2.13 -7.63
CA GLU A 237 38.01 -0.88 -6.94
C GLU A 237 36.63 -0.31 -7.36
N GLN A 238 36.16 -0.61 -8.57
CA GLN A 238 34.82 -0.22 -9.04
C GLN A 238 33.70 -1.17 -8.58
N GLN A 239 34.00 -2.45 -8.33
CA GLN A 239 33.01 -3.43 -7.88
C GLN A 239 32.69 -3.32 -6.38
N ASP A 240 33.66 -2.95 -5.56
CA ASP A 240 33.48 -2.87 -4.10
C ASP A 240 32.35 -1.90 -3.66
N PRO A 241 32.23 -0.68 -4.23
CA PRO A 241 31.11 0.22 -3.92
C PRO A 241 29.75 -0.34 -4.34
N LEU A 242 29.68 -1.06 -5.47
CA LEU A 242 28.45 -1.66 -5.97
C LEU A 242 27.99 -2.81 -5.06
N LEU A 243 28.92 -3.65 -4.61
CA LEU A 243 28.64 -4.72 -3.66
C LEU A 243 28.13 -4.15 -2.33
N LYS A 244 28.76 -3.08 -1.85
CA LYS A 244 28.35 -2.37 -0.63
C LYS A 244 26.96 -1.76 -0.75
N GLN A 245 26.65 -1.08 -1.86
CA GLN A 245 25.31 -0.54 -2.13
C GLN A 245 24.24 -1.63 -2.16
N PHE A 246 24.53 -2.77 -2.81
CA PHE A 246 23.59 -3.89 -2.87
C PHE A 246 23.31 -4.46 -1.48
N GLN A 247 24.34 -4.55 -0.63
CA GLN A 247 24.23 -5.05 0.73
C GLN A 247 23.45 -4.08 1.65
N GLU A 248 23.67 -2.77 1.52
CA GLU A 248 22.88 -1.74 2.21
C GLU A 248 21.41 -1.79 1.80
N LEU A 249 21.11 -1.92 0.50
CA LEU A 249 19.74 -2.03 -0.01
C LEU A 249 19.03 -3.27 0.56
N LYS A 250 19.74 -4.41 0.62
CA LYS A 250 19.23 -5.64 1.23
C LYS A 250 18.91 -5.44 2.71
N GLN A 251 19.79 -4.79 3.47
CA GLN A 251 19.54 -4.48 4.89
C GLN A 251 18.36 -3.52 5.09
N GLN A 252 18.23 -2.49 4.25
CA GLN A 252 17.09 -1.57 4.31
C GLN A 252 15.76 -2.27 4.02
N PHE A 253 15.73 -3.19 3.07
CA PHE A 253 14.54 -3.97 2.77
C PHE A 253 14.17 -4.89 3.94
N GLN A 254 15.16 -5.60 4.50
CA GLN A 254 15.00 -6.46 5.66
C GLN A 254 14.44 -5.68 6.86
N MET A 255 15.03 -4.53 7.19
CA MET A 255 14.57 -3.63 8.24
C MET A 255 13.13 -3.16 8.02
N ARG A 256 12.74 -2.82 6.78
CA ARG A 256 11.36 -2.42 6.46
C ARG A 256 10.36 -3.56 6.67
N VAL A 257 10.73 -4.79 6.29
CA VAL A 257 9.90 -5.98 6.50
C VAL A 257 9.76 -6.28 7.99
N GLU A 258 10.85 -6.27 8.75
CA GLU A 258 10.84 -6.49 10.19
C GLU A 258 10.04 -5.42 10.93
N GLN A 259 10.19 -4.14 10.56
CA GLN A 259 9.43 -3.05 11.15
C GLN A 259 7.92 -3.20 10.88
N LYS A 260 7.53 -3.57 9.66
CA LYS A 260 6.13 -3.88 9.33
C LYS A 260 5.62 -5.11 10.09
N ASN A 261 6.44 -6.15 10.21
CA ASN A 261 6.08 -7.33 10.99
C ASN A 261 5.91 -7.01 12.48
N ILE A 262 6.77 -6.17 13.06
CA ILE A 262 6.63 -5.72 14.45
C ILE A 262 5.37 -4.87 14.62
N GLN A 263 5.07 -3.97 13.68
CA GLN A 263 3.82 -3.21 13.68
C GLN A 263 2.60 -4.12 13.59
N ASN A 264 2.60 -5.05 12.63
CA ASN A 264 1.53 -6.02 12.45
C ASN A 264 1.39 -6.91 13.68
N HIS A 265 2.50 -7.34 14.30
CA HIS A 265 2.46 -8.20 15.47
C HIS A 265 2.03 -7.45 16.72
N LYS A 266 2.38 -6.17 16.88
CA LYS A 266 1.80 -5.32 17.94
C LYS A 266 0.29 -5.15 17.78
N LEU A 267 -0.18 -4.94 16.55
CA LEU A 267 -1.60 -4.89 16.23
C LEU A 267 -2.27 -6.25 16.50
N LEU A 268 -1.63 -7.36 16.13
CA LEU A 268 -2.17 -8.71 16.28
C LEU A 268 -2.19 -9.17 17.75
N VAL A 269 -1.12 -8.92 18.52
CA VAL A 269 -0.99 -9.35 19.92
C VAL A 269 -1.87 -8.50 20.85
N GLY A 270 -2.06 -7.21 20.56
CA GLY A 270 -3.11 -6.41 21.20
C GLY A 270 -4.51 -6.93 20.87
N SER A 271 -4.70 -7.45 19.65
CA SER A 271 -5.95 -8.07 19.21
C SER A 271 -6.16 -9.51 19.70
N SER A 272 -5.12 -10.19 20.20
CA SER A 272 -5.18 -11.57 20.68
C SER A 272 -6.11 -11.74 21.89
N LEU A 273 -6.35 -10.67 22.64
CA LEU A 273 -7.28 -10.60 23.76
C LEU A 273 -8.70 -10.20 23.36
N LEU A 274 -8.90 -9.76 22.12
CA LEU A 274 -10.21 -9.39 21.59
C LEU A 274 -10.95 -10.64 21.13
N SER A 275 -12.26 -10.66 21.38
CA SER A 275 -13.15 -11.73 20.90
C SER A 275 -13.03 -11.90 19.37
N PRO A 276 -13.19 -13.12 18.83
CA PRO A 276 -13.22 -13.35 17.38
C PRO A 276 -14.19 -12.40 16.65
N SER A 277 -15.33 -12.06 17.27
CA SER A 277 -16.30 -11.11 16.74
C SER A 277 -15.74 -9.70 16.61
N THR A 278 -14.96 -9.23 17.58
CA THR A 278 -14.31 -7.92 17.54
C THR A 278 -13.25 -7.85 16.44
N ARG A 279 -12.46 -8.92 16.26
CA ARG A 279 -11.47 -8.98 15.17
C ARG A 279 -12.14 -8.89 13.81
N PHE A 280 -13.21 -9.65 13.61
CA PHE A 280 -13.97 -9.63 12.36
C PHE A 280 -14.50 -8.22 12.03
N LEU A 281 -14.99 -7.47 13.03
CA LEU A 281 -15.41 -6.08 12.85
C LEU A 281 -14.24 -5.16 12.47
N ILE A 282 -13.10 -5.26 13.15
CA ILE A 282 -11.90 -4.47 12.81
C ILE A 282 -11.44 -4.76 11.37
N PHE A 283 -11.42 -6.03 10.96
CA PHE A 283 -11.08 -6.41 9.58
C PHE A 283 -12.07 -5.82 8.56
N GLN A 284 -13.38 -5.88 8.83
CA GLN A 284 -14.38 -5.25 7.96
C GLN A 284 -14.21 -3.74 7.86
N GLN A 285 -13.94 -3.07 8.99
CA GLN A 285 -13.70 -1.62 9.02
C GLN A 285 -12.46 -1.24 8.22
N CYS A 286 -11.36 -1.97 8.38
CA CYS A 286 -10.13 -1.77 7.61
C CYS A 286 -10.36 -1.98 6.11
N ALA A 287 -11.05 -3.06 5.71
CA ALA A 287 -11.38 -3.31 4.31
C ALA A 287 -12.23 -2.19 3.70
N ALA A 288 -13.24 -1.71 4.43
CA ALA A 288 -14.07 -0.58 3.99
C ALA A 288 -13.27 0.72 3.85
N LEU A 289 -12.34 1.00 4.78
CA LEU A 289 -11.46 2.15 4.71
C LEU A 289 -10.47 2.05 3.54
N GLU A 290 -9.90 0.87 3.28
CA GLU A 290 -9.03 0.63 2.14
C GLU A 290 -9.77 0.80 0.81
N GLU A 291 -10.99 0.29 0.69
CA GLU A 291 -11.82 0.48 -0.50
C GLU A 291 -12.10 1.97 -0.74
N ARG A 292 -12.48 2.71 0.32
CA ARG A 292 -12.68 4.14 0.24
C ARG A 292 -11.42 4.88 -0.20
N THR A 293 -10.26 4.46 0.31
CA THR A 293 -8.95 4.98 -0.10
C THR A 293 -8.69 4.78 -1.59
N LYS A 294 -8.98 3.58 -2.11
CA LYS A 294 -8.85 3.27 -3.54
C LYS A 294 -9.77 4.16 -4.38
N ARG A 295 -11.03 4.34 -3.96
CA ARG A 295 -11.97 5.27 -4.63
C ARG A 295 -11.49 6.71 -4.61
N MET A 296 -11.01 7.20 -3.47
CA MET A 296 -10.43 8.55 -3.36
C MET A 296 -9.26 8.75 -4.33
N LYS A 297 -8.40 7.74 -4.51
CA LYS A 297 -7.31 7.78 -5.50
C LYS A 297 -7.84 7.85 -6.93
N LEU A 298 -8.80 7.00 -7.28
CA LEU A 298 -9.41 6.97 -8.61
C LEU A 298 -10.12 8.29 -8.95
N GLU A 299 -10.77 8.93 -7.97
CA GLU A 299 -11.47 10.20 -8.13
C GLU A 299 -10.54 11.42 -8.12
N GLY A 300 -9.22 11.24 -7.96
CA GLY A 300 -8.26 12.34 -7.81
C GLY A 300 -8.46 13.14 -6.52
N ARG A 301 -9.22 12.62 -5.56
CA ARG A 301 -9.51 13.24 -4.25
C ARG A 301 -8.53 12.84 -3.17
N TYR A 302 -7.43 12.18 -3.52
CA TYR A 302 -6.41 11.74 -2.59
C TYR A 302 -5.50 12.90 -2.10
N ASN A 303 -6.11 14.02 -1.71
CA ASN A 303 -5.47 15.25 -1.21
C ASN A 303 -5.83 15.49 0.27
N ALA A 304 -5.39 16.62 0.82
CA ALA A 304 -5.72 17.02 2.19
C ALA A 304 -7.23 17.02 2.48
N CYS A 305 -8.06 17.45 1.53
CA CYS A 305 -9.52 17.44 1.72
C CYS A 305 -10.05 16.02 1.87
N GLY A 306 -9.70 15.12 0.95
CA GLY A 306 -10.11 13.72 1.06
C GLY A 306 -9.53 13.03 2.28
N ALA A 307 -8.31 13.40 2.69
CA ALA A 307 -7.71 12.90 3.94
C ALA A 307 -8.54 13.30 5.17
N LEU A 308 -8.96 14.57 5.27
CA LEU A 308 -9.82 15.04 6.35
C LEU A 308 -11.17 14.31 6.37
N GLU A 309 -11.78 14.08 5.21
CA GLU A 309 -13.03 13.31 5.11
C GLU A 309 -12.85 11.89 5.62
N ARG A 310 -11.82 11.18 5.12
CA ARG A 310 -11.51 9.82 5.56
C ARG A 310 -11.23 9.74 7.06
N ILE A 311 -10.52 10.73 7.64
CA ILE A 311 -10.25 10.78 9.08
C ILE A 311 -11.57 10.85 9.87
N VAL A 312 -12.53 11.67 9.43
CA VAL A 312 -13.84 11.73 10.08
C VAL A 312 -14.60 10.42 9.94
N ASP A 313 -14.64 9.81 8.75
CA ASP A 313 -15.32 8.52 8.58
C ASP A 313 -14.70 7.43 9.47
N GLN A 314 -13.37 7.40 9.54
CA GLN A 314 -12.65 6.48 10.41
C GLN A 314 -12.96 6.74 11.89
N ALA A 315 -12.99 7.99 12.32
CA ALA A 315 -13.35 8.35 13.68
C ALA A 315 -14.79 7.94 14.04
N ILE A 316 -15.73 8.00 13.08
CA ILE A 316 -17.10 7.48 13.26
C ILE A 316 -17.07 5.96 13.45
N LEU A 317 -16.32 5.23 12.62
CA LEU A 317 -16.21 3.77 12.70
C LEU A 317 -15.58 3.30 14.03
N GLU A 318 -14.60 4.05 14.53
CA GLU A 318 -13.93 3.80 15.81
C GLU A 318 -14.75 4.29 17.02
N GLY A 319 -15.91 4.92 16.79
CA GLY A 319 -16.76 5.47 17.86
C GLY A 319 -16.12 6.65 18.62
N LYS A 320 -15.12 7.31 18.03
CA LYS A 320 -14.44 8.49 18.60
C LYS A 320 -15.27 9.77 18.50
N ILE A 321 -16.21 9.82 17.56
CA ILE A 321 -17.14 10.94 17.34
C ILE A 321 -18.55 10.44 17.05
N SER A 322 -19.54 11.36 17.03
CA SER A 322 -20.94 11.01 16.79
C SER A 322 -21.17 10.39 15.40
N PRO A 323 -21.95 9.29 15.27
CA PRO A 323 -22.29 8.69 13.97
C PRO A 323 -23.06 9.61 13.02
N THR A 324 -23.63 10.71 13.53
CA THR A 324 -24.40 11.70 12.75
C THR A 324 -23.60 12.97 12.48
N ALA A 325 -22.33 13.01 12.87
CA ALA A 325 -21.49 14.17 12.64
C ALA A 325 -21.22 14.37 11.14
N ILE A 326 -21.55 15.56 10.65
CA ILE A 326 -21.02 16.04 9.36
C ILE A 326 -19.53 16.34 9.50
N ILE A 327 -18.79 16.39 8.39
CA ILE A 327 -17.32 16.51 8.38
C ILE A 327 -16.79 17.62 9.29
N THR A 328 -17.30 18.85 9.18
CA THR A 328 -16.84 19.98 10.01
C THR A 328 -17.13 19.77 11.49
N LYS A 329 -18.31 19.23 11.82
CA LYS A 329 -18.69 18.90 13.20
C LYS A 329 -17.81 17.78 13.75
N GLY A 330 -17.56 16.75 12.97
CA GLY A 330 -16.71 15.61 13.35
C GLY A 330 -15.25 16.02 13.58
N LEU A 331 -14.71 16.92 12.75
CA LEU A 331 -13.38 17.50 12.98
C LEU A 331 -13.33 18.30 14.28
N ARG A 332 -14.37 19.08 14.60
CA ARG A 332 -14.45 19.80 15.88
C ARG A 332 -14.51 18.84 17.07
N GLU A 333 -15.37 17.83 17.00
CA GLU A 333 -15.47 16.78 18.04
C GLU A 333 -14.11 16.06 18.24
N LEU A 334 -13.36 15.81 17.16
CA LEU A 334 -12.00 15.27 17.25
C LEU A 334 -11.03 16.25 17.94
N ALA A 335 -11.12 17.54 17.66
CA ALA A 335 -10.24 18.55 18.23
C ALA A 335 -10.49 18.79 19.72
N GLU A 336 -11.70 18.54 20.19
CA GLU A 336 -12.07 18.53 21.62
C GLU A 336 -11.53 17.29 22.37
N GLY A 337 -11.07 16.27 21.63
CA GLY A 337 -10.52 15.04 22.19
C GLY A 337 -9.14 15.23 22.83
N ARG A 338 -8.92 14.62 24.01
CA ARG A 338 -7.64 14.67 24.75
C ARG A 338 -6.43 14.22 23.92
N GLU A 339 -6.59 13.20 23.07
CA GLU A 339 -5.53 12.73 22.17
C GLU A 339 -5.05 13.83 21.22
N PHE A 340 -5.99 14.59 20.65
CA PHE A 340 -5.67 15.71 19.77
C PHE A 340 -4.99 16.85 20.52
N THR A 341 -5.52 17.23 21.70
CA THR A 341 -4.92 18.30 22.53
C THR A 341 -3.46 18.00 22.86
N ASN A 342 -3.13 16.76 23.25
CA ASN A 342 -1.77 16.36 23.54
C ASN A 342 -0.84 16.48 22.32
N ILE A 343 -1.31 16.08 21.13
CA ILE A 343 -0.55 16.21 19.89
C ILE A 343 -0.35 17.69 19.54
N LEU A 344 -1.39 18.51 19.69
CA LEU A 344 -1.37 19.94 19.43
C LEU A 344 -0.33 20.65 20.31
N GLU A 345 -0.30 20.38 21.62
CA GLU A 345 0.68 20.99 22.53
C GLU A 345 2.12 20.68 22.13
N LEU A 346 2.40 19.42 21.75
CA LEU A 346 3.72 19.01 21.28
C LEU A 346 4.08 19.71 19.96
N GLU A 347 3.13 19.81 19.04
CA GLU A 347 3.35 20.42 17.72
C GLU A 347 3.57 21.92 17.81
N VAL A 348 2.75 22.62 18.58
CA VAL A 348 2.84 24.07 18.85
C VAL A 348 4.18 24.40 19.49
N LYS A 349 4.61 23.60 20.48
CA LYS A 349 5.92 23.76 21.14
C LYS A 349 7.08 23.54 20.17
N ALA A 350 7.01 22.49 19.34
CA ALA A 350 8.07 22.18 18.38
C ALA A 350 8.26 23.28 17.33
N ARG A 351 7.16 23.89 16.87
CA ARG A 351 7.17 24.94 15.84
C ARG A 351 7.25 26.37 16.38
N LYS A 352 7.19 26.54 17.72
CA LYS A 352 7.10 27.85 18.38
C LYS A 352 5.88 28.67 17.94
N LEU A 353 4.74 28.00 17.79
CA LEU A 353 3.46 28.62 17.43
C LEU A 353 2.62 28.93 18.68
N TYR A 354 1.43 29.50 18.50
CA TYR A 354 0.43 29.68 19.55
C TYR A 354 -0.75 28.72 19.33
N ASP A 355 -1.13 27.99 20.38
CA ASP A 355 -2.25 27.06 20.41
C ASP A 355 -3.55 27.66 19.84
N ARG A 356 -3.89 28.87 20.28
CA ARG A 356 -5.08 29.60 19.83
C ARG A 356 -5.08 29.85 18.32
N GLN A 357 -3.93 30.21 17.74
CA GLN A 357 -3.83 30.48 16.31
C GLN A 357 -3.94 29.21 15.47
N VAL A 358 -3.41 28.09 15.96
CA VAL A 358 -3.55 26.79 15.30
C VAL A 358 -5.00 26.31 15.36
N MET A 359 -5.69 26.52 16.48
CA MET A 359 -7.13 26.19 16.60
C MET A 359 -8.03 27.08 15.75
N GLU A 360 -7.72 28.38 15.65
CA GLU A 360 -8.43 29.29 14.73
C GLU A 360 -8.22 28.85 13.26
N ALA A 361 -7.00 28.42 12.90
CA ALA A 361 -6.72 27.86 11.57
C ALA A 361 -7.42 26.51 11.32
N PHE A 362 -7.62 25.70 12.37
CA PHE A 362 -8.29 24.40 12.30
C PHE A 362 -9.74 24.51 11.83
N GLU A 363 -10.51 25.47 12.34
CA GLU A 363 -11.91 25.70 11.94
C GLU A 363 -12.05 26.01 10.45
N ASP A 364 -11.03 26.64 9.86
CA ASP A 364 -10.97 26.98 8.44
C ASP A 364 -10.35 25.88 7.56
N LEU A 365 -9.74 24.85 8.16
CA LEU A 365 -8.90 23.87 7.47
C LEU A 365 -9.66 23.12 6.38
N TYR A 366 -10.86 22.60 6.70
CA TYR A 366 -11.69 21.87 5.73
C TYR A 366 -12.20 22.77 4.59
N ARG A 367 -12.47 24.05 4.88
CA ARG A 367 -12.89 25.02 3.85
C ARG A 367 -11.74 25.31 2.90
N LYS A 368 -10.53 25.52 3.43
CA LYS A 368 -9.31 25.82 2.63
C LYS A 368 -8.83 24.60 1.84
N SER A 369 -8.91 23.39 2.41
CA SER A 369 -8.51 22.16 1.72
C SER A 369 -9.29 21.88 0.45
N LYS A 370 -10.55 22.33 0.36
CA LYS A 370 -11.38 22.16 -0.85
C LYS A 370 -10.82 22.87 -2.08
N TYR A 371 -10.13 23.97 -1.88
CA TYR A 371 -9.54 24.75 -2.97
C TYR A 371 -8.09 24.35 -3.26
N ASN A 372 -7.48 23.56 -2.38
CA ASN A 372 -6.10 23.10 -2.50
C ASN A 372 -6.06 21.70 -3.14
N VAL A 373 -6.18 21.68 -4.48
CA VAL A 373 -6.13 20.45 -5.29
C VAL A 373 -4.70 19.98 -5.58
N TYR A 374 -3.69 20.78 -5.25
CA TYR A 374 -2.28 20.47 -5.46
C TYR A 374 -1.72 19.66 -4.27
N GLY A 375 -0.84 18.69 -4.54
CA GLY A 375 -0.11 17.96 -3.49
C GLY A 375 -0.28 16.43 -3.45
N ASN A 376 -0.60 15.78 -4.58
CA ASN A 376 -0.79 14.32 -4.60
C ASN A 376 0.25 13.64 -5.51
N ASP A 377 1.05 12.74 -4.95
CA ASP A 377 1.83 11.75 -5.71
C ASP A 377 1.01 10.47 -6.03
N GLY A 378 -0.29 10.48 -5.67
CA GLY A 378 -1.21 9.34 -5.83
C GLY A 378 -1.04 8.22 -4.79
N ALA A 379 0.02 8.27 -3.98
CA ALA A 379 0.36 7.24 -2.99
C ALA A 379 0.29 7.74 -1.55
N THR A 380 0.72 8.98 -1.31
CA THR A 380 1.01 9.61 -0.02
C THR A 380 0.36 11.00 0.03
N ILE A 381 -0.25 11.34 1.16
CA ILE A 381 -0.71 12.72 1.39
C ILE A 381 0.51 13.60 1.68
N ILE A 382 0.75 14.61 0.85
CA ILE A 382 1.88 15.52 1.01
C ILE A 382 1.39 16.82 1.67
N VAL A 383 1.96 17.15 2.83
CA VAL A 383 1.74 18.45 3.48
C VAL A 383 2.96 19.33 3.20
N SER A 384 2.86 20.16 2.16
CA SER A 384 3.94 21.06 1.75
C SER A 384 3.86 22.42 2.45
N GLU A 385 5.02 22.94 2.85
CA GLU A 385 5.18 24.33 3.33
C GLU A 385 4.70 25.39 2.32
N THR A 386 4.79 25.11 1.02
CA THR A 386 4.36 26.07 -0.01
C THR A 386 2.85 26.14 -0.17
N SER A 387 2.13 25.13 0.32
CA SER A 387 0.69 24.98 0.13
C SER A 387 -0.13 25.39 1.35
N TRP A 388 0.49 25.56 2.51
CA TRP A 388 -0.18 25.77 3.79
C TRP A 388 0.59 26.76 4.66
N MET A 389 -0.12 27.68 5.30
CA MET A 389 0.48 28.55 6.32
C MET A 389 0.90 27.73 7.54
N ASP A 390 1.89 28.18 8.31
CA ASP A 390 2.43 27.42 9.44
C ASP A 390 1.38 26.91 10.43
N ASN A 391 0.39 27.74 10.76
CA ASN A 391 -0.70 27.36 11.67
C ASN A 391 -1.64 26.30 11.05
N GLU A 392 -1.95 26.42 9.75
CA GLU A 392 -2.80 25.46 9.04
C GLU A 392 -2.09 24.12 8.85
N ARG A 393 -0.79 24.18 8.50
CA ARG A 393 0.09 23.04 8.38
C ARG A 393 0.19 22.29 9.70
N ALA A 394 0.41 23.01 10.81
CA ALA A 394 0.43 22.42 12.15
C ALA A 394 -0.91 21.73 12.48
N ALA A 395 -2.05 22.38 12.22
CA ALA A 395 -3.38 21.80 12.43
C ALA A 395 -3.59 20.51 11.63
N LEU A 396 -3.21 20.50 10.35
CA LEU A 396 -3.31 19.33 9.48
C LEU A 396 -2.40 18.19 9.94
N VAL A 397 -1.15 18.51 10.30
CA VAL A 397 -0.19 17.54 10.84
C VAL A 397 -0.69 16.93 12.15
N CYS A 398 -1.36 17.69 13.01
CA CYS A 398 -1.96 17.16 14.24
C CYS A 398 -3.02 16.08 13.94
N LEU A 399 -3.91 16.32 12.97
CA LEU A 399 -4.92 15.33 12.56
C LEU A 399 -4.28 14.09 11.92
N LEU A 400 -3.26 14.27 11.08
CA LEU A 400 -2.56 13.16 10.43
C LEU A 400 -1.78 12.32 11.44
N LYS A 401 -1.14 12.94 12.44
CA LYS A 401 -0.50 12.24 13.57
C LYS A 401 -1.53 11.51 14.43
N LEU A 402 -2.68 12.13 14.69
CA LEU A 402 -3.77 11.51 15.43
C LEU A 402 -4.23 10.23 14.73
N GLN A 403 -4.55 10.30 13.44
CA GLN A 403 -5.01 9.12 12.71
C GLN A 403 -3.90 8.08 12.49
N SER A 404 -2.63 8.47 12.49
CA SER A 404 -1.51 7.51 12.43
C SER A 404 -1.46 6.54 13.61
N SER A 405 -2.15 6.85 14.71
CA SER A 405 -2.31 5.94 15.85
C SER A 405 -3.48 4.94 15.69
N TRP A 406 -4.33 5.12 14.67
CA TRP A 406 -5.52 4.31 14.44
C TRP A 406 -5.25 3.15 13.46
N PRO A 407 -6.13 2.13 13.39
CA PRO A 407 -6.00 1.04 12.41
C PRO A 407 -5.99 1.55 10.97
N CYS A 408 -5.22 0.92 10.09
CA CYS A 408 -5.22 1.25 8.65
C CYS A 408 -4.96 2.75 8.34
N PRO A 409 -3.85 3.34 8.82
CA PRO A 409 -3.61 4.77 8.69
C PRO A 409 -3.35 5.20 7.23
N LEU A 410 -3.75 6.43 6.90
CA LEU A 410 -3.29 7.11 5.69
C LEU A 410 -1.75 7.28 5.68
N PRO A 411 -1.05 6.89 4.61
CA PRO A 411 0.34 7.28 4.42
C PRO A 411 0.40 8.79 4.13
N TRP A 412 1.24 9.50 4.88
CA TRP A 412 1.47 10.93 4.71
C TRP A 412 2.93 11.28 4.98
N LYS A 413 3.38 12.41 4.44
CA LYS A 413 4.67 13.01 4.76
C LYS A 413 4.54 14.54 4.76
N GLU A 414 5.38 15.18 5.55
CA GLU A 414 5.54 16.63 5.54
C GLU A 414 6.76 17.00 4.70
N GLU A 415 6.58 17.90 3.74
CA GLU A 415 7.66 18.44 2.92
C GLU A 415 7.99 19.85 3.39
N LEU A 416 9.19 19.98 3.96
CA LEU A 416 9.79 21.28 4.28
C LEU A 416 10.47 21.81 3.03
N ARG A 417 10.41 23.12 2.82
CA ARG A 417 11.16 23.75 1.74
C ARG A 417 12.64 23.48 2.02
N GLU A 418 13.29 22.72 1.14
CA GLU A 418 14.74 22.64 1.16
C GLU A 418 15.25 24.07 1.01
N SER A 419 15.84 24.60 2.08
CA SER A 419 16.52 25.88 2.01
C SER A 419 17.52 25.74 0.86
N PRO A 420 17.48 26.62 -0.16
CA PRO A 420 18.42 26.52 -1.27
C PRO A 420 19.80 26.38 -0.64
N LYS A 421 20.46 25.25 -0.90
CA LYS A 421 21.79 24.97 -0.36
C LYS A 421 22.63 26.14 -0.84
N GLY A 422 22.90 27.08 0.07
CA GLY A 422 23.61 28.29 -0.29
C GLY A 422 24.90 27.87 -0.96
N ASP A 423 25.10 28.30 -2.20
CA ASP A 423 26.38 28.21 -2.88
C ASP A 423 27.38 28.94 -1.97
N LYS A 424 28.10 28.16 -1.16
CA LYS A 424 29.16 28.64 -0.27
C LYS A 424 30.46 28.72 -1.03
#